data_AF-A0A522DNS0-F1
#
_entry.id   AF-A0A522DNS0-F1
#
_cell.length_a   1.000
_cell.length_b   1.000
_cell.length_c   1.000
_cell.angle_alpha   90.00
_cell.angle_beta   90.00
_cell.angle_gamma   90.00
#
_symmetry.space_group_name_H-M   'P 1'
#
loop_
_entity.id
_entity.type
_entity.pdbx_description
1 polymer ?
#
loop_
_entity_poly.entity_id
_entity_poly.type
_entity_poly.pdbx_seq_one_letter_code
_entity_poly.pdbx_strand_id
1 'polypeptide(L)'
;MHEPMIGTQVTCYSELIGAIRDQVGRLEVRYEDFDTLAGFASGLTGKAFGLAQVKRLGPEKLFDALRAAGLRLRVEEDPEQVEKMRRRIAENFIPRQANQARMGNCSSPAGTHMYSRVFKHFAKKGGKARIASMSPTELREHQRAASNARWIAFRKQKQARERAAKARKRRLLMSEGVAAP
;
A
#
# COMPACT_ATOMS: atom_id res chain seq x y z
N MET A 1 -26.57 29.75 10.27
CA MET A 1 -27.23 28.63 10.97
C MET A 1 -27.38 27.53 9.93
N HIS A 2 -26.63 26.43 10.04
CA HIS A 2 -26.80 25.30 9.13
C HIS A 2 -27.95 24.45 9.65
N GLU A 3 -29.04 24.35 8.89
CA GLU A 3 -30.09 23.38 9.15
C GLU A 3 -29.50 21.97 9.20
N PRO A 4 -29.98 21.09 10.11
CA PRO A 4 -29.55 19.71 10.12
C PRO A 4 -29.95 19.08 8.79
N MET A 5 -28.95 18.78 7.96
CA MET A 5 -29.14 18.00 6.74
C MET A 5 -29.73 16.64 7.14
N ILE A 6 -31.02 16.44 6.86
CA ILE A 6 -31.71 15.17 7.11
C ILE A 6 -31.16 14.15 6.10
N GLY A 7 -30.08 13.47 6.47
CA GLY A 7 -29.53 12.34 5.70
C GLY A 7 -30.31 11.07 5.99
N THR A 8 -30.39 10.16 5.01
CA THR A 8 -30.90 8.80 5.25
C THR A 8 -29.93 8.05 6.15
N GLN A 9 -30.42 7.56 7.29
CA GLN A 9 -29.64 6.68 8.15
C GLN A 9 -29.48 5.31 7.48
N VAL A 10 -28.25 4.84 7.40
CA VAL A 10 -27.90 3.55 6.77
C VAL A 10 -27.08 2.75 7.78
N THR A 11 -27.60 1.60 8.18
CA THR A 11 -27.01 0.72 9.20
C THR A 11 -26.39 -0.54 8.61
N CYS A 12 -26.79 -0.90 7.38
CA CYS A 12 -26.28 -2.09 6.71
C CYS A 12 -26.01 -1.86 5.21
N TYR A 13 -25.29 -2.81 4.60
CA TYR A 13 -24.93 -2.74 3.18
C TYR A 13 -26.16 -2.73 2.27
N SER A 14 -27.21 -3.50 2.58
CA SER A 14 -28.41 -3.56 1.75
C SER A 14 -29.18 -2.23 1.74
N GLU A 15 -29.24 -1.54 2.89
CA GLU A 15 -29.77 -0.18 2.99
C GLU A 15 -28.93 0.81 2.21
N LEU A 16 -27.59 0.68 2.23
CA LEU A 16 -26.71 1.55 1.44
C LEU A 16 -26.97 1.39 -0.06
N ILE A 17 -27.07 0.15 -0.54
CA ILE A 17 -27.39 -0.13 -1.94
C ILE A 17 -28.79 0.37 -2.29
N GLY A 18 -29.76 0.22 -1.38
CA GLY A 18 -31.10 0.79 -1.53
C GLY A 18 -31.06 2.31 -1.71
N ALA A 19 -30.36 3.02 -0.84
CA ALA A 19 -30.21 4.48 -0.91
C ALA A 19 -29.54 4.95 -2.21
N ILE A 20 -28.51 4.22 -2.68
CA ILE A 20 -27.89 4.49 -3.99
C ILE A 20 -28.90 4.28 -5.11
N ARG A 21 -29.60 3.15 -5.12
CA ARG A 21 -30.60 2.82 -6.14
C ARG A 21 -31.73 3.86 -6.20
N ASP A 22 -32.26 4.25 -5.06
CA ASP A 22 -33.32 5.25 -4.97
C ASP A 22 -32.84 6.61 -5.48
N GLN A 23 -31.59 6.98 -5.20
CA GLN A 23 -30.99 8.20 -5.74
C GLN A 23 -30.80 8.13 -7.26
N VAL A 24 -30.32 7.01 -7.80
CA VAL A 24 -30.22 6.80 -9.26
C VAL A 24 -31.60 6.91 -9.91
N GLY A 25 -32.63 6.35 -9.27
CA GLY A 25 -34.02 6.49 -9.70
C GLY A 25 -34.51 7.95 -9.71
N ARG A 26 -34.18 8.74 -8.67
CA ARG A 26 -34.51 10.18 -8.61
C ARG A 26 -33.79 11.01 -9.66
N LEU A 27 -32.58 10.59 -10.07
CA LEU A 27 -31.83 11.22 -11.15
C LEU A 27 -32.34 10.78 -12.54
N GLU A 28 -33.30 9.85 -12.60
CA GLU A 28 -33.87 9.30 -13.83
C GLU A 28 -32.82 8.71 -14.79
N VAL A 29 -31.70 8.21 -14.25
CA VAL A 29 -30.60 7.64 -15.03
C VAL A 29 -30.84 6.15 -15.27
N ARG A 30 -30.74 5.72 -16.54
CA ARG A 30 -30.80 4.29 -16.88
C ARG A 30 -29.57 3.55 -16.34
N TYR A 31 -29.72 2.30 -15.93
CA TYR A 31 -28.60 1.54 -15.36
C TYR A 31 -27.41 1.34 -16.29
N GLU A 32 -27.63 1.26 -17.61
CA GLU A 32 -26.54 1.18 -18.60
C GLU A 32 -25.70 2.47 -18.65
N ASP A 33 -26.38 3.62 -18.57
CA ASP A 33 -25.71 4.93 -18.54
C ASP A 33 -25.02 5.13 -17.19
N PHE A 34 -25.63 4.66 -16.10
CA PHE A 34 -25.02 4.66 -14.78
C PHE A 34 -23.76 3.78 -14.73
N ASP A 35 -23.77 2.59 -15.34
CA ASP A 35 -22.58 1.76 -15.47
C ASP A 35 -21.44 2.54 -16.16
N THR A 36 -21.78 3.31 -17.20
CA THR A 36 -20.81 4.15 -17.91
C THR A 36 -20.27 5.28 -17.02
N LEU A 37 -21.16 6.00 -16.31
CA LEU A 37 -20.79 7.09 -15.39
C LEU A 37 -19.91 6.59 -14.23
N ALA A 38 -20.18 5.40 -13.71
CA ALA A 38 -19.44 4.80 -12.60
C ALA A 38 -18.17 4.05 -13.03
N GLY A 39 -17.87 3.95 -14.34
CA GLY A 39 -16.75 3.17 -14.84
C GLY A 39 -16.89 1.67 -14.54
N PHE A 40 -18.11 1.15 -14.64
CA PHE A 40 -18.46 -0.24 -14.48
C PHE A 40 -18.50 -0.97 -15.82
N ALA A 41 -18.38 -2.29 -15.76
CA ALA A 41 -18.69 -3.12 -16.91
C ALA A 41 -20.22 -3.11 -17.12
N SER A 42 -20.66 -3.07 -18.38
CA SER A 42 -22.08 -3.08 -18.74
C SER A 42 -22.84 -4.23 -18.07
N GLY A 43 -24.00 -3.91 -17.46
CA GLY A 43 -24.88 -4.84 -16.77
C GLY A 43 -24.44 -5.16 -15.34
N LEU A 44 -23.36 -4.56 -14.82
CA LEU A 44 -22.95 -4.76 -13.43
C LEU A 44 -23.99 -4.19 -12.46
N THR A 45 -24.49 -2.99 -12.75
CA THR A 45 -25.53 -2.31 -11.97
C THR A 45 -26.78 -3.17 -11.83
N GLY A 46 -27.22 -3.87 -12.89
CA GLY A 46 -28.36 -4.79 -12.81
C GLY A 46 -28.14 -5.96 -11.84
N LYS A 47 -26.92 -6.49 -11.75
CA LYS A 47 -26.55 -7.57 -10.82
C LYS A 47 -26.35 -7.08 -9.39
N ALA A 48 -25.90 -5.84 -9.21
CA ALA A 48 -25.58 -5.25 -7.91
C ALA A 48 -26.80 -4.60 -7.24
N PHE A 49 -27.62 -3.86 -8.00
CA PHE A 49 -28.76 -3.08 -7.49
C PHE A 49 -30.11 -3.75 -7.74
N GLY A 50 -30.14 -4.82 -8.54
CA GLY A 50 -31.34 -5.65 -8.72
C GLY A 50 -31.82 -6.25 -7.40
N LEU A 51 -33.11 -6.60 -7.33
CA LEU A 51 -33.76 -7.13 -6.12
C LEU A 51 -33.03 -8.34 -5.51
N ALA A 52 -32.48 -9.21 -6.35
CA ALA A 52 -31.75 -10.39 -5.91
C ALA A 52 -30.30 -10.12 -5.46
N GLN A 53 -29.73 -8.94 -5.74
CA GLN A 53 -28.36 -8.54 -5.41
C GLN A 53 -27.32 -9.66 -5.62
N VAL A 54 -27.33 -10.29 -6.81
CA VAL A 54 -26.50 -11.46 -7.15
C VAL A 54 -25.00 -11.18 -6.98
N LYS A 55 -24.58 -9.92 -7.07
CA LYS A 55 -23.18 -9.51 -6.88
C LYS A 55 -23.03 -8.37 -5.89
N ARG A 56 -22.08 -8.50 -4.96
CA ARG A 56 -21.68 -7.41 -4.05
C ARG A 56 -20.61 -6.53 -4.70
N LEU A 57 -20.69 -5.22 -4.48
CA LEU A 57 -19.66 -4.28 -4.89
C LEU A 57 -18.48 -4.37 -3.92
N GLY A 58 -17.28 -4.42 -4.47
CA GLY A 58 -16.07 -4.22 -3.69
C GLY A 58 -15.98 -2.76 -3.18
N PRO A 59 -15.14 -2.48 -2.19
CA PRO A 59 -15.03 -1.14 -1.60
C PRO A 59 -14.78 -0.03 -2.62
N GLU A 60 -13.84 -0.23 -3.56
CA GLU A 60 -13.53 0.75 -4.60
C GLU A 60 -14.75 1.06 -5.47
N LYS A 61 -15.40 0.01 -5.98
CA LYS A 61 -16.60 0.13 -6.83
C LYS A 61 -17.80 0.72 -6.08
N LEU A 62 -17.92 0.47 -4.78
CA LEU A 62 -18.94 1.09 -3.95
C LEU A 62 -18.76 2.62 -3.89
N PHE A 63 -17.52 3.10 -3.73
CA PHE A 63 -17.23 4.54 -3.76
C PHE A 63 -17.42 5.15 -5.15
N ASP A 64 -17.10 4.42 -6.21
CA ASP A 64 -17.38 4.87 -7.58
C ASP A 64 -18.89 5.03 -7.83
N ALA A 65 -19.71 4.07 -7.36
CA ALA A 65 -21.16 4.19 -7.41
C ALA A 65 -21.68 5.40 -6.63
N LEU A 66 -21.15 5.66 -5.43
CA LEU A 66 -21.55 6.81 -4.62
C LEU A 66 -21.23 8.13 -5.33
N ARG A 67 -20.04 8.25 -5.93
CA ARG A 67 -19.65 9.42 -6.70
C ARG A 67 -20.54 9.61 -7.93
N ALA A 68 -20.80 8.53 -8.68
CA ALA A 68 -21.67 8.57 -9.86
C ALA A 68 -23.12 8.93 -9.52
N ALA A 69 -23.62 8.51 -8.34
CA ALA A 69 -24.94 8.86 -7.83
C ALA A 69 -25.01 10.25 -7.16
N GLY A 70 -23.89 10.99 -7.09
CA GLY A 70 -23.83 12.30 -6.43
C GLY A 70 -24.01 12.24 -4.90
N LEU A 71 -23.71 11.09 -4.29
CA LEU A 71 -23.87 10.86 -2.85
C LEU A 71 -22.55 11.02 -2.10
N ARG A 72 -22.65 11.42 -0.83
CA ARG A 72 -21.53 11.44 0.13
C ARG A 72 -21.87 10.59 1.35
N LEU A 73 -20.90 9.82 1.83
CA LEU A 73 -21.02 9.13 3.12
C LEU A 73 -20.54 10.02 4.26
N ARG A 74 -21.30 10.01 5.35
CA ARG A 74 -20.90 10.57 6.64
C ARG A 74 -20.82 9.42 7.62
N VAL A 75 -19.71 9.34 8.36
CA VAL A 75 -19.54 8.37 9.44
C VAL A 75 -19.79 9.10 10.74
N GLU A 76 -20.70 8.56 11.55
CA GLU A 76 -21.05 9.08 12.87
C GLU A 76 -20.92 7.94 13.88
N GLU A 77 -20.58 8.29 15.12
CA GLU A 77 -20.55 7.33 16.20
C GLU A 77 -21.99 7.01 16.62
N ASP A 78 -22.35 5.73 16.56
CA ASP A 78 -23.56 5.23 17.19
C ASP A 78 -23.27 5.04 18.69
N PRO A 79 -23.85 5.87 19.59
CA PRO A 79 -23.51 5.85 21.00
C PRO A 79 -23.85 4.51 21.66
N GLU A 80 -24.90 3.82 21.22
CA GLU A 80 -25.31 2.53 21.76
C GLU A 80 -24.31 1.43 21.38
N GLN A 81 -23.88 1.42 20.11
CA GLN A 81 -22.89 0.44 19.64
C GLN A 81 -21.52 0.71 20.23
N VAL A 82 -21.13 1.98 20.41
CA VAL A 82 -19.87 2.35 21.06
C VAL A 82 -19.86 1.85 22.50
N GLU A 83 -20.93 2.04 23.27
CA GLU A 83 -20.99 1.59 24.66
C GLU A 83 -20.95 0.06 24.75
N LYS A 84 -21.69 -0.62 23.87
CA LYS A 84 -21.66 -2.09 23.75
C LYS A 84 -20.26 -2.61 23.42
N MET A 85 -19.54 -1.95 22.51
CA MET A 85 -18.18 -2.33 22.16
C MET A 85 -17.19 -2.03 23.27
N ARG A 86 -17.29 -0.89 23.96
CA ARG A 86 -16.46 -0.58 25.12
C ARG A 86 -16.58 -1.65 26.20
N ARG A 87 -17.81 -2.07 26.53
CA ARG A 87 -18.06 -3.15 27.48
C ARG A 87 -17.41 -4.47 27.04
N ARG A 88 -17.61 -4.90 25.78
CA ARG A 88 -17.01 -6.14 25.26
C ARG A 88 -15.49 -6.11 25.25
N ILE A 89 -14.90 -4.97 24.89
CA ILE A 89 -13.45 -4.76 24.88
C ILE A 89 -12.90 -4.90 26.29
N ALA A 90 -13.52 -4.25 27.29
CA ALA A 90 -13.09 -4.33 28.68
C ALA A 90 -13.16 -5.75 29.27
N GLU A 91 -14.19 -6.53 28.89
CA GLU A 91 -14.39 -7.90 29.40
C GLU A 91 -13.47 -8.93 28.71
N ASN A 92 -13.26 -8.83 27.40
CA ASN A 92 -12.72 -9.94 26.60
C ASN A 92 -11.39 -9.65 25.88
N PHE A 93 -10.93 -8.40 25.83
CA PHE A 93 -9.80 -8.01 24.98
C PHE A 93 -8.73 -7.26 25.77
N ILE A 94 -7.47 -7.52 25.43
CA ILE A 94 -6.34 -6.77 25.99
C ILE A 94 -6.31 -5.39 25.33
N PRO A 95 -6.26 -4.28 26.09
CA PRO A 95 -6.20 -2.95 25.51
C PRO A 95 -4.97 -2.80 24.61
N ARG A 96 -5.15 -2.10 23.48
CA ARG A 96 -4.07 -1.83 22.52
C ARG A 96 -2.92 -1.16 23.25
N GLN A 97 -1.77 -1.81 23.29
CA GLN A 97 -0.56 -1.18 23.79
C GLN A 97 0.09 -0.35 22.67
N ALA A 98 0.63 0.83 22.99
CA ALA A 98 1.21 1.72 21.99
C ALA A 98 2.38 1.08 21.20
N ASN A 99 3.12 0.18 21.84
CA ASN A 99 4.21 -0.62 21.24
C ASN A 99 3.72 -1.79 20.35
N GLN A 100 2.43 -2.17 20.41
CA GLN A 100 1.84 -3.21 19.56
C GLN A 100 1.45 -2.69 18.18
N ALA A 101 1.43 -1.37 17.97
CA ALA A 101 1.59 -0.83 16.63
C ALA A 101 3.00 -1.26 16.19
N ARG A 102 3.10 -2.43 15.53
CA ARG A 102 4.37 -3.05 15.16
C ARG A 102 5.22 -2.03 14.40
N MET A 103 6.11 -1.34 15.11
CA MET A 103 7.14 -0.50 14.50
C MET A 103 8.00 -1.45 13.67
N GLY A 104 7.82 -1.42 12.35
CA GLY A 104 8.48 -2.34 11.45
C GLY A 104 7.76 -3.68 11.23
N ASN A 105 6.43 -3.69 11.03
CA ASN A 105 5.76 -4.79 10.30
C ASN A 105 6.19 -4.82 8.81
N CYS A 106 7.50 -4.79 8.58
CA CYS A 106 8.14 -5.27 7.38
C CYS A 106 8.00 -6.80 7.42
N SER A 107 7.83 -7.44 6.26
CA SER A 107 7.93 -8.89 6.12
C SER A 107 9.08 -9.42 6.97
N SER A 108 8.82 -10.42 7.82
CA SER A 108 9.78 -10.90 8.82
C SER A 108 11.17 -11.09 8.20
N PRO A 109 12.28 -10.85 8.92
CA PRO A 109 13.62 -11.05 8.38
C PRO A 109 13.79 -12.46 7.78
N ALA A 110 13.11 -13.46 8.35
CA ALA A 110 13.05 -14.82 7.80
C ALA A 110 12.35 -14.87 6.43
N GLY A 111 11.18 -14.22 6.29
CA GLY A 111 10.49 -14.08 5.01
C GLY A 111 11.36 -13.35 3.98
N THR A 112 11.87 -12.18 4.33
CA THR A 112 12.76 -11.39 3.46
C THR A 112 14.01 -12.16 3.06
N HIS A 113 14.63 -12.92 3.96
CA HIS A 113 15.80 -13.73 3.67
C HIS A 113 15.47 -14.91 2.74
N MET A 114 14.36 -15.63 2.98
CA MET A 114 13.92 -16.70 2.08
C MET A 114 13.58 -16.18 0.69
N TYR A 115 12.78 -15.12 0.60
CA TYR A 115 12.48 -14.47 -0.68
C TYR A 115 13.76 -13.98 -1.36
N SER A 116 14.72 -13.42 -0.62
CA SER A 116 16.00 -12.98 -1.20
C SER A 116 16.78 -14.12 -1.85
N ARG A 117 16.76 -15.34 -1.30
CA ARG A 117 17.45 -16.51 -1.87
C ARG A 117 16.78 -16.96 -3.16
N VAL A 118 15.46 -17.07 -3.14
CA VAL A 118 14.66 -17.46 -4.31
C VAL A 118 14.82 -16.45 -5.44
N PHE A 119 14.67 -15.16 -5.14
CA PHE A 119 14.86 -14.09 -6.13
C PHE A 119 16.30 -14.00 -6.64
N LYS A 120 17.32 -14.20 -5.78
CA LYS A 120 18.72 -14.27 -6.23
C LYS A 120 18.95 -15.42 -7.20
N HIS A 121 18.34 -16.58 -6.97
CA HIS A 121 18.41 -17.72 -7.88
C HIS A 121 17.79 -17.41 -9.24
N PHE A 122 16.58 -16.84 -9.26
CA PHE A 122 15.93 -16.41 -10.49
C PHE A 122 16.71 -15.31 -11.21
N ALA A 123 17.23 -14.33 -10.49
CA ALA A 123 18.09 -13.28 -11.06
C ALA A 123 19.36 -13.87 -11.70
N LYS A 124 19.98 -14.88 -11.07
CA LYS A 124 21.14 -15.59 -11.65
C LYS A 124 20.77 -16.34 -12.93
N LYS A 125 19.62 -17.02 -12.96
CA LYS A 125 19.12 -17.70 -14.17
C LYS A 125 18.82 -16.70 -15.29
N GLY A 126 18.07 -15.64 -14.99
CA GLY A 126 17.75 -14.58 -15.95
C GLY A 126 19.00 -13.87 -16.49
N GLY A 127 19.98 -13.59 -15.62
CA GLY A 127 21.25 -13.01 -16.03
C GLY A 127 22.04 -13.91 -16.98
N LYS A 128 22.09 -15.23 -16.73
CA LYS A 128 22.72 -16.19 -17.64
C LYS A 128 22.00 -16.27 -18.99
N ALA A 129 20.68 -16.36 -18.98
CA ALA A 129 19.88 -16.40 -20.20
C ALA A 129 20.10 -15.14 -21.05
N ARG A 130 20.10 -13.96 -20.41
CA ARG A 130 20.39 -12.68 -21.07
C ARG A 130 21.79 -12.64 -21.68
N ILE A 131 22.81 -13.11 -20.97
CA ILE A 131 24.19 -13.14 -21.49
C ILE A 131 24.28 -14.10 -22.69
N ALA A 132 23.58 -15.24 -22.64
CA ALA A 132 23.57 -16.20 -23.74
C ALA A 132 22.88 -15.65 -25.00
N SER A 133 21.91 -14.73 -24.86
CA SER A 133 21.21 -14.11 -25.98
C SER A 133 21.88 -12.83 -26.51
N MET A 134 22.98 -12.36 -25.90
CA MET A 134 23.69 -11.16 -26.35
C MET A 134 24.57 -11.43 -27.54
N SER A 135 24.64 -10.47 -28.46
CA SER A 135 25.67 -10.46 -29.50
C SER A 135 27.07 -10.20 -28.92
N PRO A 136 28.16 -10.55 -29.62
CA PRO A 136 29.53 -10.33 -29.13
C PRO A 136 29.86 -8.86 -28.81
N THR A 137 29.30 -7.92 -29.58
CA THR A 137 29.50 -6.48 -29.39
C THR A 137 28.81 -5.99 -28.12
N GLU A 138 27.53 -6.35 -27.93
CA GLU A 138 26.76 -6.02 -26.72
C GLU A 138 27.38 -6.65 -25.47
N LEU A 139 27.89 -7.89 -25.58
CA LEU A 139 28.57 -8.55 -24.47
C LEU A 139 29.83 -7.79 -24.05
N ARG A 140 30.62 -7.30 -25.02
CA ARG A 140 31.82 -6.50 -24.76
C ARG A 140 31.48 -5.18 -24.07
N GLU A 141 30.43 -4.50 -24.52
CA GLU A 141 29.95 -3.27 -23.88
C GLU A 141 29.44 -3.53 -22.46
N HIS A 142 28.65 -4.59 -22.26
CA HIS A 142 28.16 -4.99 -20.95
C HIS A 142 29.31 -5.33 -19.98
N GLN A 143 30.34 -6.04 -20.45
CA GLN A 143 31.54 -6.34 -19.65
C GLN A 143 32.32 -5.07 -19.29
N ARG A 144 32.45 -4.12 -20.23
CA ARG A 144 33.10 -2.82 -19.98
C ARG A 144 32.34 -2.03 -18.91
N ALA A 145 31.03 -1.95 -19.02
CA ALA A 145 30.17 -1.30 -18.03
C ALA A 145 30.29 -1.98 -16.65
N ALA A 146 30.26 -3.31 -16.60
CA ALA A 146 30.43 -4.07 -15.36
C ALA A 146 31.81 -3.85 -14.72
N SER A 147 32.88 -3.78 -15.52
CA SER A 147 34.24 -3.48 -15.05
C SER A 147 34.32 -2.07 -14.46
N ASN A 148 33.79 -1.07 -15.17
CA ASN A 148 33.73 0.32 -14.69
C ASN A 148 32.95 0.42 -13.37
N ALA A 149 31.81 -0.27 -13.25
CA ALA A 149 31.03 -0.31 -12.03
C ALA A 149 31.81 -0.92 -10.85
N ARG A 150 32.54 -2.03 -11.08
CA ARG A 150 33.42 -2.65 -10.07
C ARG A 150 34.53 -1.70 -9.63
N TRP A 151 35.16 -1.00 -10.58
CA TRP A 151 36.21 -0.02 -10.27
C TRP A 151 35.71 1.15 -9.43
N ILE A 152 34.54 1.71 -9.80
CA ILE A 152 33.90 2.79 -9.02
C ILE A 152 33.59 2.31 -7.60
N ALA A 153 33.03 1.11 -7.45
CA ALA A 153 32.71 0.54 -6.14
C ALA A 153 33.98 0.34 -5.29
N PHE A 154 35.05 -0.20 -5.88
CA PHE A 154 36.34 -0.36 -5.21
C PHE A 154 36.91 0.98 -4.72
N ARG A 155 36.90 2.02 -5.58
CA ARG A 155 37.35 3.37 -5.20
C ARG A 155 36.56 3.94 -4.03
N LYS A 156 35.23 3.81 -4.06
CA LYS A 156 34.36 4.25 -2.96
C LYS A 156 34.69 3.52 -1.67
N GLN A 157 34.89 2.20 -1.71
CA GLN A 157 35.26 1.41 -0.54
C GLN A 157 36.64 1.80 0.00
N LYS A 158 37.63 2.02 -0.86
CA LYS A 158 38.97 2.48 -0.49
C LYS A 158 38.89 3.83 0.23
N GLN A 159 38.18 4.81 -0.34
CA GLN A 159 37.97 6.12 0.28
C GLN A 159 37.26 6.02 1.63
N ALA A 160 36.24 5.16 1.75
CA ALA A 160 35.55 4.92 3.02
C ALA A 160 36.50 4.34 4.09
N ARG A 161 37.36 3.39 3.73
CA ARG A 161 38.38 2.81 4.63
C ARG A 161 39.40 3.86 5.07
N GLU A 162 39.91 4.67 4.15
CA GLU A 162 40.85 5.76 4.46
C GLU A 162 40.22 6.79 5.40
N ARG A 163 38.96 7.17 5.17
CA ARG A 163 38.20 8.06 6.06
C ARG A 163 38.02 7.45 7.45
N ALA A 164 37.65 6.17 7.52
CA ALA A 164 37.50 5.46 8.80
C ALA A 164 38.83 5.36 9.56
N ALA A 165 39.94 5.09 8.87
CA ALA A 165 41.27 5.05 9.45
C ALA A 165 41.71 6.43 10.00
N LYS A 166 41.49 7.50 9.23
CA LYS A 166 41.75 8.87 9.69
C LYS A 166 40.90 9.25 10.90
N ALA A 167 39.61 8.90 10.89
CA ALA A 167 38.71 9.13 12.02
C ALA A 167 39.17 8.38 13.28
N ARG A 168 39.60 7.12 13.14
CA ARG A 168 40.16 6.32 14.25
C ARG A 168 41.44 6.93 14.80
N LYS A 169 42.38 7.36 13.93
CA LYS A 169 43.62 8.03 14.35
C LYS A 169 43.33 9.35 15.09
N ARG A 170 42.40 10.17 14.57
CA ARG A 170 41.98 11.42 15.22
C ARG A 170 41.38 11.16 16.60
N ARG A 171 40.55 10.13 16.75
CA ARG A 171 39.97 9.73 18.03
C ARG A 171 41.04 9.31 19.04
N LEU A 172 42.08 8.60 18.58
CA LEU A 172 43.19 8.15 19.42
C LEU A 172 44.07 9.31 19.90
N LEU A 173 44.40 10.26 19.00
CA LEU A 173 45.14 11.48 19.35
C LEU A 173 44.36 12.35 20.37
N MET A 174 43.04 12.46 20.22
CA MET A 174 42.20 13.18 21.18
C MET A 174 42.12 12.49 22.55
N SER A 175 42.22 11.16 22.63
CA SER A 175 42.25 10.45 23.91
C SER A 175 43.61 10.53 24.62
N GLU A 176 44.70 10.81 23.91
CA GLU A 176 46.05 10.90 24.47
C GLU A 176 46.41 12.32 24.98
N GLY A 177 45.47 13.26 24.96
CA GLY A 177 45.70 14.63 25.45
C GLY A 177 46.62 15.47 24.56
N VAL A 178 47.03 14.96 23.40
CA VAL A 178 47.78 15.72 22.40
C VAL A 178 46.79 16.64 21.68
N ALA A 179 46.74 17.91 22.08
CA ALA A 179 45.96 18.93 21.39
C ALA A 179 46.35 18.93 19.90
N ALA A 180 45.37 18.61 19.04
CA ALA A 180 45.59 18.60 17.60
C ALA A 180 45.95 20.03 17.14
N PRO A 181 47.07 20.25 16.42
CA PRO A 181 47.34 21.53 15.77
C PRO A 181 46.33 21.84 14.64
#